data_AF-A0A835SCL1-F1
#
_entry.id   AF-A0A835SCL1-F1
#
_cell.length_a   1.000
_cell.length_b   1.000
_cell.length_c   1.000
_cell.angle_alpha   90.00
_cell.angle_beta   90.00
_cell.angle_gamma   90.00
#
_symmetry.space_group_name_H-M   'P 1'
#
loop_
_entity.id
_entity.type
_entity.pdbx_description
1 polymer ?
#
loop_
_entity_poly.entity_id
_entity_poly.type
_entity_poly.pdbx_seq_one_letter_code
_entity_poly.pdbx_strand_id
1 'polypeptide(L)'
;MRVITRPLQSTVDRAKVDDFKEKIKAGVQLTPIEVAWVQRPEGSYFFSFGGCHRWAAHTELGSETIPAKLIRVSPATINTYLGSSSPFRSA
;
A
#
# COMPACT_ATOMS: atom_id res chain seq x y z
N MET A 1 0.37 -4.66 -8.45
CA MET A 1 -0.18 -3.66 -7.51
C MET A 1 -1.69 -3.83 -7.32
N ARG A 2 -2.43 -4.38 -8.30
CA ARG A 2 -3.89 -4.56 -8.29
C ARG A 2 -4.49 -5.27 -7.05
N VAL A 3 -3.73 -6.15 -6.40
CA VAL A 3 -4.19 -6.90 -5.21
C VAL A 3 -4.13 -6.12 -3.90
N ILE A 4 -3.48 -4.95 -3.89
CA ILE A 4 -3.31 -4.12 -2.68
C ILE A 4 -4.44 -3.09 -2.62
N THR A 5 -5.22 -3.13 -1.54
CA THR A 5 -6.29 -2.16 -1.26
C THR A 5 -5.71 -0.93 -0.57
N ARG A 6 -6.03 0.26 -1.10
CA ARG A 6 -5.64 1.56 -0.52
C ARG A 6 -6.88 2.38 -0.18
N PRO A 7 -7.47 2.17 1.01
CA PRO A 7 -8.78 2.72 1.37
C PRO A 7 -8.75 4.22 1.70
N LEU A 8 -7.57 4.78 2.01
CA LEU A 8 -7.42 6.18 2.39
C LEU A 8 -6.83 6.98 1.23
N GLN A 9 -7.51 8.06 0.84
CA GLN A 9 -6.94 9.03 -0.09
C GLN A 9 -5.72 9.69 0.55
N SER A 10 -4.64 9.82 -0.21
CA SER A 10 -3.41 10.46 0.24
C SER A 10 -3.13 11.67 -0.63
N THR A 11 -2.83 12.80 -0.01
CA THR A 11 -2.19 13.93 -0.70
C THR A 11 -0.73 13.56 -1.00
N VAL A 12 -0.29 13.84 -2.22
CA VAL A 12 1.09 13.60 -2.67
C VAL A 12 1.74 14.91 -3.07
N ASP A 13 3.01 15.03 -2.74
CA ASP A 13 3.87 16.13 -3.18
C ASP A 13 4.49 15.72 -4.52
N ARG A 14 4.23 16.50 -5.57
CA ARG A 14 4.68 16.21 -6.93
C ARG A 14 6.20 16.13 -7.03
N ALA A 15 6.93 17.06 -6.39
CA ALA A 15 8.39 17.10 -6.47
C ALA A 15 9.00 15.81 -5.90
N LYS A 16 8.43 15.30 -4.80
CA LYS A 16 8.87 14.05 -4.18
C LYS A 16 8.51 12.81 -5.01
N VAL A 17 7.37 12.82 -5.69
CA VAL A 17 7.00 11.74 -6.63
C VAL A 17 7.96 11.71 -7.81
N ASP A 18 8.30 12.87 -8.37
CA ASP A 18 9.23 12.98 -9.49
C ASP A 18 10.65 12.52 -9.09
N ASP A 19 11.17 12.92 -7.92
CA ASP A 19 12.43 12.40 -7.37
C ASP A 19 12.42 10.87 -7.22
N PHE A 20 11.33 10.29 -6.72
CA PHE A 20 11.22 8.83 -6.61
C PHE A 20 11.13 8.14 -7.97
N LYS A 21 10.48 8.73 -8.97
CA LYS A 21 10.48 8.17 -10.34
C LYS A 21 11.89 8.12 -10.91
N GLU A 22 12.68 9.17 -10.76
CA GLU A 22 14.06 9.20 -11.25
C GLU A 22 14.93 8.17 -10.53
N LYS A 23 14.79 8.03 -9.21
CA LYS A 23 15.46 6.98 -8.44
C LYS A 23 15.08 5.57 -8.90
N ILE A 24 13.80 5.31 -9.14
CA ILE A 24 13.31 4.00 -9.62
C ILE A 24 13.90 3.69 -11.00
N LYS A 25 13.88 4.65 -11.94
CA LYS A 25 14.47 4.46 -13.28
C LYS A 25 15.98 4.23 -13.22
N ALA A 26 16.68 4.88 -12.29
CA ALA A 26 18.10 4.70 -12.06
C ALA A 26 18.45 3.37 -11.33
N GLY A 27 17.46 2.53 -11.03
CA GLY A 27 17.67 1.25 -10.35
C GLY A 27 17.96 1.37 -8.85
N VAL A 28 17.71 2.56 -8.26
CA VAL A 28 17.91 2.76 -6.82
C VAL A 28 16.85 1.98 -6.05
N GLN A 29 17.31 1.15 -5.11
CA GLN A 29 16.43 0.36 -4.27
C GLN A 29 15.83 1.23 -3.16
N LEU A 30 14.61 1.71 -3.38
CA LEU A 30 13.86 2.45 -2.37
C LEU A 30 13.40 1.53 -1.25
N THR A 31 13.18 2.11 -0.06
CA THR A 31 12.58 1.37 1.06
C THR A 31 11.22 0.80 0.63
N PRO A 32 10.95 -0.49 0.87
CA PRO A 32 9.66 -1.10 0.56
C PRO A 32 8.49 -0.38 1.24
N ILE A 33 7.32 -0.44 0.63
CA ILE A 33 6.08 -0.01 1.31
C ILE A 33 5.67 -1.04 2.34
N GLU A 34 4.97 -0.62 3.39
CA GLU A 34 4.35 -1.56 4.32
C GLU A 34 2.98 -1.96 3.81
N VAL A 35 2.72 -3.28 3.83
CA VAL A 35 1.46 -3.88 3.44
C VAL A 35 0.98 -4.77 4.57
N ALA A 36 -0.12 -4.37 5.19
CA ALA A 36 -0.85 -5.17 6.15
C ALA A 36 -1.49 -6.37 5.44
N TRP A 37 -1.13 -7.57 5.87
CA TRP A 37 -1.63 -8.83 5.34
C TRP A 37 -2.55 -9.48 6.39
N VAL A 38 -3.84 -9.54 6.07
CA VAL A 38 -4.83 -10.29 6.83
C VAL A 38 -5.04 -11.62 6.12
N GLN A 39 -4.76 -12.71 6.82
CA GLN A 39 -5.01 -14.07 6.33
C GLN A 39 -6.27 -14.62 7.00
N ARG A 40 -7.23 -15.06 6.20
CA ARG A 40 -8.46 -15.73 6.66
C ARG A 40 -8.69 -17.02 5.84
N PRO A 41 -9.57 -17.94 6.27
CA PRO A 41 -9.85 -19.16 5.52
C PRO A 41 -10.29 -18.91 4.08
N GLU A 42 -11.01 -17.81 3.84
CA GLU A 42 -11.50 -17.41 2.52
C GLU A 42 -10.42 -16.76 1.62
N GLY A 43 -9.26 -16.36 2.17
CA GLY A 43 -8.19 -15.80 1.36
C GLY A 43 -7.23 -14.85 2.08
N SER A 44 -6.34 -14.25 1.29
CA SER A 44 -5.37 -13.24 1.73
C SER A 44 -5.78 -11.85 1.28
N TYR A 45 -5.82 -10.91 2.22
CA TYR A 45 -6.19 -9.53 1.98
C TYR A 45 -5.00 -8.63 2.28
N PHE A 46 -4.72 -7.71 1.36
CA PHE A 46 -3.56 -6.83 1.43
C PHE A 46 -4.01 -5.36 1.49
N PHE A 47 -3.59 -4.64 2.52
CA PHE A 47 -3.90 -3.24 2.71
C PHE A 47 -2.63 -2.42 2.82
N SER A 48 -2.61 -1.24 2.22
CA SER A 48 -1.51 -0.28 2.43
C SER A 48 -2.07 1.09 2.77
N PHE A 49 -1.61 1.63 3.89
CA PHE A 49 -2.01 2.93 4.42
C PHE A 49 -0.93 3.99 4.20
N GLY A 50 0.34 3.58 4.20
CA GLY A 50 1.50 4.45 3.99
C GLY A 50 2.04 4.42 2.56
N GLY A 51 3.23 4.99 2.37
CA GLY A 51 3.99 4.88 1.12
C GLY A 51 3.38 5.58 -0.10
N CYS A 52 2.52 6.59 0.11
CA CYS A 52 1.75 7.24 -0.95
C CYS A 52 2.60 7.78 -2.12
N HIS A 53 3.70 8.49 -1.87
CA HIS A 53 4.57 9.00 -2.94
C HIS A 53 5.28 7.88 -3.72
N ARG A 54 5.74 6.83 -3.03
CA ARG A 54 6.37 5.65 -3.67
C ARG A 54 5.37 4.89 -4.52
N TRP A 55 4.15 4.73 -4.01
CA TRP A 55 3.04 4.15 -4.75
C TRP A 55 2.70 4.96 -6.00
N ALA A 56 2.55 6.28 -5.86
CA ALA A 56 2.28 7.18 -6.97
C ALA A 56 3.37 7.12 -8.04
N ALA A 57 4.65 7.12 -7.64
CA ALA A 57 5.78 6.98 -8.56
C ALA A 57 5.69 5.67 -9.37
N HIS A 58 5.51 4.52 -8.71
CA HIS A 58 5.34 3.24 -9.41
C HIS A 58 4.09 3.21 -10.30
N THR A 59 2.99 3.83 -9.88
CA THR A 59 1.74 3.90 -10.65
C THR A 59 1.91 4.73 -11.92
N GLU A 60 2.53 5.91 -11.83
CA GLU A 60 2.79 6.79 -12.98
C GLU A 60 3.80 6.19 -13.95
N LEU A 61 4.74 5.37 -13.46
CA LEU A 61 5.67 4.62 -14.31
C LEU A 61 5.04 3.36 -14.93
N GLY A 62 3.78 3.07 -14.66
CA GLY A 62 3.10 1.88 -15.18
C GLY A 62 3.65 0.57 -14.61
N SER A 63 4.27 0.59 -13.42
CA SER A 63 4.83 -0.61 -12.80
C SER A 63 3.72 -1.62 -12.46
N GLU A 64 3.90 -2.88 -12.82
CA GLU A 64 2.97 -3.94 -12.44
C GLU A 64 3.10 -4.31 -10.96
N THR A 65 4.28 -4.14 -10.36
CA THR A 65 4.61 -4.51 -8.98
C THR A 65 5.34 -3.37 -8.26
N ILE A 66 5.36 -3.42 -6.93
CA ILE A 66 6.09 -2.49 -6.06
C ILE A 66 6.73 -3.29 -4.93
N PRO A 67 7.99 -3.01 -4.55
CA PRO A 67 8.61 -3.63 -3.38
C PRO A 67 7.78 -3.37 -2.11
N ALA A 68 7.39 -4.44 -1.44
CA ALA A 68 6.55 -4.37 -0.25
C ALA A 68 7.07 -5.30 0.86
N LYS A 69 7.01 -4.81 2.10
CA LYS A 69 7.17 -5.62 3.30
C LYS A 69 5.77 -6.04 3.76
N LEU A 70 5.50 -7.35 3.70
CA LEU A 70 4.26 -7.92 4.19
C LEU A 70 4.32 -8.03 5.72
N ILE A 71 3.33 -7.43 6.38
CA ILE A 71 3.19 -7.44 7.84
C ILE A 71 1.90 -8.18 8.15
N ARG A 72 2.00 -9.39 8.72
CA ARG A 72 0.82 -10.17 9.09
C ARG A 72 0.13 -9.50 10.27
N VAL A 73 -1.16 -9.20 10.12
CA VAL A 73 -1.95 -8.50 11.14
C VAL A 73 -3.30 -9.18 11.35
N SER A 74 -3.90 -8.93 12.51
CA SER A 74 -5.27 -9.36 12.79
C SER A 74 -6.29 -8.46 12.07
N PRO A 75 -7.51 -8.95 11.81
CA PRO A 75 -8.59 -8.11 11.27
C PRO A 75 -8.90 -6.88 12.15
N ALA A 76 -8.72 -7.00 13.46
CA ALA A 76 -8.87 -5.88 14.40
C ALA A 76 -7.92 -4.72 14.09
N THR A 77 -6.72 -5.00 13.55
CA THR A 77 -5.78 -3.95 13.12
C THR A 77 -6.39 -3.12 12.00
N ILE A 78 -7.05 -3.76 11.02
CA ILE A 78 -7.72 -3.06 9.93
C ILE A 78 -8.93 -2.26 10.44
N ASN A 79 -9.65 -2.79 11.44
CA ASN A 79 -10.75 -2.07 12.10
C ASN A 79 -10.29 -0.74 12.74
N THR A 80 -9.07 -0.68 13.29
CA THR A 80 -8.52 0.57 13.83
C THR A 80 -8.32 1.64 12.75
N TYR A 81 -7.93 1.25 11.54
CA TYR A 81 -7.74 2.20 10.44
C TYR A 81 -9.07 2.59 9.76
N LEU A 82 -10.01 1.65 9.62
CA LEU A 82 -11.21 1.83 8.79
C LEU A 82 -12.50 2.02 9.58
N GLY A 83 -12.49 1.84 10.90
CA GLY A 83 -13.67 1.99 11.74
C GLY A 83 -14.84 1.13 11.24
N SER A 84 -16.00 1.76 11.08
CA SER A 84 -17.23 1.13 10.56
C SER A 84 -17.14 0.72 9.09
N SER A 85 -16.20 1.26 8.32
CA SER A 85 -15.98 0.90 6.91
C SER A 85 -15.09 -0.33 6.73
N SER A 86 -14.66 -0.97 7.82
CA SER A 86 -13.85 -2.17 7.73
C SER A 86 -14.67 -3.36 7.19
N PRO A 87 -14.17 -4.09 6.17
CA PRO A 87 -14.85 -5.27 5.64
C PRO A 87 -14.81 -6.46 6.62
N PHE A 88 -14.08 -6.33 7.73
CA PHE A 88 -13.93 -7.38 8.74
C PHE A 88 -14.75 -7.15 10.00
N ARG A 89 -15.52 -6.05 10.08
CA ARG A 89 -16.52 -5.91 11.13
C ARG A 89 -17.71 -6.79 10.79
N SER A 90 -18.12 -7.62 11.74
CA SER A 90 -19.47 -8.16 11.76
C SER A 90 -20.45 -7.00 11.89
N ALA A 91 -21.52 -7.00 11.08
CA ALA A 91 -22.65 -6.09 11.25
C ALA A 91 -23.31 -6.28 12.61
#